data_AF-A0AA39Q4K9-F1
#
_entry.id   AF-A0AA39Q4K9-F1
#
_cell.length_a   1.000
_cell.length_b   1.000
_cell.length_c   1.000
_cell.angle_alpha   90.00
_cell.angle_beta   90.00
_cell.angle_gamma   90.00
#
_symmetry.space_group_name_H-M   'P 1'
#
loop_
_entity.id
_entity.type
_entity.pdbx_description
1 polymer ?
#
loop_
_entity_poly.entity_id
_entity_poly.type
_entity_poly.pdbx_seq_one_letter_code
_entity_poly.pdbx_strand_id
1 'polypeptide(L)'
;MPYEFPDPRATANLPTATDQFLYDKFTRSGEEPATLPAGSAAPFMDATFPCVFIPWNHIMVGFLEEIHEAITTSPEKFIAAIPFGAGPKFYTDNRRADLLLKTFLKGLDFPDKGKLTVFFPLEAKEDRKGCSRDEGHSKRSAFDKPWPLIITGFSEDFSKFLLWNQCFATTLHSVWNLVPFNPRALAWTITAFQGNIVSNDPNLMAEALTCIKAATWHDTSIQNLIKRITQTQGCSGNPAKLTVMMTRSWQLLYIETKNFDDDKGPVFLLTGEPITDNLDMHRVIAAHIRRLRIWVNYQQLINVDKIIGCDWCKNQNHLSHACPFPEVDSTWYSPSTNELRLRMMKMEAPKDTHRKWKEDNTNPGSQSKHGKKSDGNWNVVRHGKKP
;
A
#
# COMPACT_ATOMS: atom_id res chain seq x y z
N MET A 1 22.89 -4.00 35.38
CA MET A 1 23.74 -4.57 34.31
C MET A 1 23.23 -4.08 32.97
N PRO A 2 24.10 -3.71 32.01
CA PRO A 2 23.68 -3.42 30.65
C PRO A 2 22.96 -4.64 30.05
N TYR A 3 21.95 -4.40 29.20
CA TYR A 3 21.24 -5.48 28.52
C TYR A 3 22.15 -6.08 27.45
N GLU A 4 22.37 -7.38 27.50
CA GLU A 4 23.11 -8.11 26.48
C GLU A 4 22.17 -8.49 25.34
N PHE A 5 22.49 -8.05 24.12
CA PHE A 5 21.71 -8.43 22.94
C PHE A 5 21.92 -9.90 22.61
N PRO A 6 20.86 -10.63 22.23
CA PRO A 6 21.04 -11.96 21.65
C PRO A 6 21.79 -11.85 20.31
N ASP A 7 22.24 -12.98 19.76
CA ASP A 7 22.75 -13.01 18.38
C ASP A 7 21.61 -12.70 17.38
N PRO A 8 21.69 -11.62 16.59
CA PRO A 8 20.65 -11.32 15.60
C PRO A 8 20.51 -12.42 14.55
N ARG A 9 21.59 -13.16 14.23
CA ARG A 9 21.58 -14.24 13.25
C ARG A 9 20.72 -15.42 13.71
N ALA A 10 20.74 -15.73 15.00
CA ALA A 10 19.91 -16.77 15.59
C ALA A 10 18.39 -16.47 15.45
N THR A 11 18.03 -15.19 15.23
CA THR A 11 16.63 -14.77 15.05
C THR A 11 16.29 -14.42 13.60
N ALA A 12 17.25 -14.41 12.68
CA ALA A 12 17.02 -14.00 11.29
C ALA A 12 16.19 -15.04 10.51
N ASN A 13 16.37 -16.33 10.80
CA ASN A 13 15.73 -17.42 10.07
C ASN A 13 14.42 -17.93 10.70
N LEU A 14 13.97 -17.33 11.80
CA LEU A 14 12.81 -17.78 12.57
C LEU A 14 11.91 -16.58 12.89
N PRO A 15 11.24 -15.98 11.90
CA PRO A 15 10.27 -14.93 12.16
C PRO A 15 9.16 -15.48 13.06
N THR A 16 8.80 -14.73 14.11
CA THR A 16 7.61 -15.02 14.92
C THR A 16 6.36 -14.48 14.24
N ALA A 17 5.18 -14.95 14.66
CA ALA A 17 3.88 -14.48 14.15
C ALA A 17 3.64 -14.76 12.66
N THR A 18 4.28 -15.80 12.10
CA THR A 18 4.06 -16.24 10.71
C THR A 18 2.61 -16.67 10.48
N ASP A 19 1.95 -17.21 11.50
CA ASP A 19 0.51 -17.52 11.53
C ASP A 19 -0.39 -16.28 11.45
N GLN A 20 0.14 -15.11 11.82
CA GLN A 20 -0.57 -13.83 11.76
C GLN A 20 -0.23 -13.02 10.51
N PHE A 21 0.84 -13.39 9.79
CA PHE A 21 1.27 -12.70 8.57
C PHE A 21 0.22 -12.86 7.47
N LEU A 22 -0.53 -11.78 7.23
CA LEU A 22 -1.73 -11.82 6.38
C LEU A 22 -1.42 -12.01 4.90
N TYR A 23 -0.21 -11.69 4.48
CA TYR A 23 0.21 -11.74 3.07
C TYR A 23 0.49 -13.15 2.55
N ASP A 24 0.74 -14.12 3.44
CA ASP A 24 0.96 -15.53 3.08
C ASP A 24 -0.31 -16.39 3.25
N LYS A 25 -1.39 -15.78 3.73
CA LYS A 25 -2.68 -16.45 3.87
C LYS A 25 -3.35 -16.57 2.53
N PHE A 26 -4.16 -17.61 2.40
CA PHE A 26 -5.07 -17.78 1.28
C PHE A 26 -6.52 -17.53 1.73
N THR A 27 -7.39 -17.21 0.79
CA THR A 27 -8.84 -17.15 1.03
C THR A 27 -9.31 -18.50 1.56
N ARG A 28 -10.45 -18.51 2.25
CA ARG A 28 -11.01 -19.69 2.90
C ARG A 28 -10.15 -20.32 3.99
N SER A 29 -9.09 -19.63 4.43
CA SER A 29 -8.33 -20.00 5.61
C SER A 29 -9.12 -19.70 6.88
N GLY A 30 -9.01 -20.57 7.89
CA GLY A 30 -9.68 -20.41 9.19
C GLY A 30 -10.95 -21.24 9.29
N GLU A 31 -11.88 -20.80 10.14
CA GLU A 31 -13.16 -21.47 10.36
C GLU A 31 -14.10 -21.22 9.18
N GLU A 32 -14.60 -22.31 8.59
CA GLU A 32 -15.60 -22.24 7.53
C GLU A 32 -16.93 -21.72 8.10
N PRO A 33 -17.59 -20.75 7.45
CA PRO A 33 -18.88 -20.24 7.87
C PRO A 33 -19.94 -21.34 7.95
N ALA A 34 -20.77 -21.34 8.99
CA ALA A 34 -21.82 -22.33 9.19
C ALA A 34 -22.87 -22.36 8.05
N THR A 35 -23.01 -21.26 7.30
CA THR A 35 -23.90 -21.15 6.15
C THR A 35 -23.10 -20.80 4.91
N LEU A 36 -23.27 -21.60 3.86
CA LEU A 36 -22.74 -21.36 2.52
C LEU A 36 -23.90 -21.15 1.54
N PRO A 37 -23.67 -20.45 0.41
CA PRO A 37 -24.68 -20.37 -0.63
C PRO A 37 -24.94 -21.74 -1.26
N ALA A 38 -26.21 -22.09 -1.50
CA ALA A 38 -26.59 -23.33 -2.18
C ALA A 38 -26.30 -23.30 -3.70
N GLY A 39 -26.01 -22.11 -4.23
CA GLY A 39 -25.70 -21.86 -5.63
C GLY A 39 -25.51 -20.38 -5.91
N SER A 40 -25.40 -20.02 -7.18
CA SER A 40 -25.33 -18.63 -7.62
C SER A 40 -25.94 -18.47 -9.01
N ALA A 41 -26.73 -17.42 -9.20
CA ALA A 41 -27.28 -17.06 -10.50
C ALA A 41 -26.19 -16.62 -11.50
N ALA A 42 -25.05 -16.12 -10.98
CA ALA A 42 -23.87 -15.79 -11.77
C ALA A 42 -22.72 -16.71 -11.34
N PRO A 43 -22.10 -17.46 -12.25
CA PRO A 43 -20.96 -18.29 -11.90
C PRO A 43 -19.84 -17.39 -11.38
N PHE A 44 -19.17 -17.87 -10.34
CA PHE A 44 -17.88 -17.34 -9.90
C PHE A 44 -16.96 -18.51 -9.63
N MET A 45 -15.66 -18.25 -9.70
CA MET A 45 -14.69 -19.30 -9.53
C MET A 45 -14.67 -19.84 -8.11
N ASP A 46 -14.77 -21.17 -8.00
CA ASP A 46 -14.60 -21.90 -6.75
C ASP A 46 -13.12 -22.25 -6.55
N ALA A 47 -12.30 -21.26 -6.21
CA ALA A 47 -10.86 -21.42 -6.01
C ALA A 47 -10.36 -20.68 -4.77
N THR A 48 -9.18 -21.09 -4.32
CA THR A 48 -8.49 -20.49 -3.18
C THR A 48 -7.43 -19.52 -3.68
N PHE A 49 -7.58 -18.23 -3.38
CA PHE A 49 -6.70 -17.16 -3.84
C PHE A 49 -5.77 -16.69 -2.72
N PRO A 50 -4.63 -16.03 -3.02
CA PRO A 50 -3.89 -15.28 -2.02
C PRO A 50 -4.76 -14.19 -1.39
N CYS A 51 -4.66 -14.02 -0.07
CA CYS A 51 -5.41 -13.00 0.63
C CYS A 51 -4.96 -11.59 0.22
N VAL A 52 -5.93 -10.71 0.02
CA VAL A 52 -5.73 -9.27 -0.13
C VAL A 52 -5.79 -8.61 1.24
N PHE A 53 -4.70 -7.91 1.58
CA PHE A 53 -4.62 -7.07 2.76
C PHE A 53 -4.31 -5.64 2.34
N ILE A 54 -5.22 -4.73 2.67
CA ILE A 54 -5.06 -3.29 2.43
C ILE A 54 -5.05 -2.57 3.78
N PRO A 55 -3.97 -1.85 4.12
CA PRO A 55 -3.92 -1.06 5.34
C PRO A 55 -5.06 -0.04 5.41
N TRP A 56 -5.51 0.26 6.63
CA TRP A 56 -6.55 1.25 6.93
C TRP A 56 -6.31 2.59 6.22
N ASN A 57 -5.08 3.10 6.34
CA ASN A 57 -4.71 4.38 5.75
C ASN A 57 -4.63 4.36 4.23
N HIS A 58 -4.68 3.19 3.58
CA HIS A 58 -4.72 3.04 2.13
C HIS A 58 -6.15 2.82 1.63
N ILE A 59 -6.95 2.03 2.35
CA ILE A 59 -8.33 1.74 1.96
C ILE A 59 -9.25 2.94 2.13
N MET A 60 -9.00 3.78 3.13
CA MET A 60 -9.81 4.97 3.44
C MET A 60 -9.42 6.22 2.62
N VAL A 61 -8.40 6.12 1.76
CA VAL A 61 -7.89 7.30 1.06
C VAL A 61 -8.96 7.88 0.12
N GLY A 62 -9.24 9.17 0.30
CA GLY A 62 -10.16 9.92 -0.55
C GLY A 62 -11.62 9.84 -0.12
N PHE A 63 -11.94 9.11 0.95
CA PHE A 63 -13.29 9.11 1.50
C PHE A 63 -13.63 10.48 2.09
N LEU A 64 -14.91 10.87 1.98
CA LEU A 64 -15.46 11.99 2.75
C LEU A 64 -15.36 11.73 4.26
N GLU A 65 -15.22 12.81 5.03
CA GLU A 65 -15.04 12.74 6.49
C GLU A 65 -16.23 12.06 7.18
N GLU A 66 -17.46 12.30 6.71
CA GLU A 66 -18.67 11.69 7.29
C GLU A 66 -18.70 10.16 7.06
N ILE A 67 -18.25 9.71 5.89
CA ILE A 67 -18.13 8.27 5.59
C ILE A 67 -17.00 7.67 6.43
N HIS A 68 -15.89 8.41 6.54
CA HIS A 68 -14.75 7.98 7.34
C HIS A 68 -15.14 7.79 8.81
N GLU A 69 -15.84 8.75 9.40
CA GLU A 69 -16.34 8.68 10.77
C GLU A 69 -17.30 7.50 10.94
N ALA A 70 -18.29 7.36 10.06
CA ALA A 70 -19.27 6.27 10.13
C ALA A 70 -18.61 4.87 10.12
N ILE A 71 -17.63 4.65 9.24
CA ILE A 71 -16.88 3.39 9.17
C ILE A 71 -15.98 3.22 10.39
N THR A 72 -15.35 4.29 10.88
CA THR A 72 -14.49 4.22 12.07
C THR A 72 -15.30 3.84 13.32
N THR A 73 -16.54 4.34 13.45
CA THR A 73 -17.42 4.09 14.59
C THR A 73 -18.04 2.70 14.58
N SER A 74 -18.29 2.10 13.42
CA SER A 74 -18.91 0.77 13.31
C SER A 74 -18.35 -0.01 12.11
N PRO A 75 -17.04 -0.34 12.09
CA PRO A 75 -16.38 -0.92 10.93
C PRO A 75 -16.99 -2.25 10.49
N GLU A 76 -17.52 -3.03 11.43
CA GLU A 76 -18.16 -4.33 11.20
C GLU A 76 -19.43 -4.27 10.35
N LYS A 77 -20.04 -3.08 10.20
CA LYS A 77 -21.23 -2.86 9.36
C LYS A 77 -20.90 -2.60 7.89
N PHE A 78 -19.62 -2.53 7.57
CA PHE A 78 -19.11 -2.17 6.24
C PHE A 78 -18.12 -3.22 5.75
N ILE A 79 -18.19 -3.56 4.47
CA ILE A 79 -17.16 -4.34 3.77
C ILE A 79 -16.68 -3.50 2.59
N ALA A 80 -15.37 -3.46 2.37
CA ALA A 80 -14.78 -2.84 1.20
C ALA A 80 -14.68 -3.87 0.08
N ALA A 81 -15.23 -3.55 -1.08
CA ALA A 81 -15.09 -4.34 -2.30
C ALA A 81 -14.12 -3.66 -3.25
N ILE A 82 -12.93 -4.24 -3.40
CA ILE A 82 -11.84 -3.73 -4.24
C ILE A 82 -11.84 -4.50 -5.56
N PRO A 83 -12.17 -3.85 -6.69
CA PRO A 83 -12.01 -4.50 -7.98
C PRO A 83 -10.54 -4.81 -8.29
N PHE A 84 -10.27 -5.94 -8.95
CA PHE A 84 -8.93 -6.25 -9.44
C PHE A 84 -8.55 -5.26 -10.55
N GLY A 85 -7.40 -4.61 -10.39
CA GLY A 85 -7.03 -3.46 -11.22
C GLY A 85 -7.85 -2.21 -10.90
N ALA A 86 -8.33 -2.07 -9.66
CA ALA A 86 -9.05 -0.88 -9.21
C ALA A 86 -8.27 0.41 -9.51
N GLY A 87 -9.00 1.49 -9.77
CA GLY A 87 -8.45 2.82 -10.01
C GLY A 87 -9.38 3.64 -10.90
N PRO A 88 -9.00 4.90 -11.22
CA PRO A 88 -9.84 5.79 -12.03
C PRO A 88 -10.28 5.19 -13.37
N LYS A 89 -9.42 4.39 -14.00
CA LYS A 89 -9.73 3.76 -15.28
C LYS A 89 -10.82 2.69 -15.14
N PHE A 90 -10.75 1.85 -14.11
CA PHE A 90 -11.76 0.80 -13.88
C PHE A 90 -13.17 1.40 -13.82
N TYR A 91 -13.35 2.51 -13.13
CA TYR A 91 -14.67 3.16 -12.98
C TYR A 91 -15.10 4.00 -14.19
N THR A 92 -14.13 4.47 -14.99
CA THR A 92 -14.43 5.05 -16.31
C THR A 92 -15.05 3.99 -17.23
N ASP A 93 -14.47 2.78 -17.20
CA ASP A 93 -14.88 1.64 -18.01
C ASP A 93 -16.14 0.95 -17.42
N ASN A 94 -16.34 1.02 -16.10
CA ASN A 94 -17.42 0.37 -15.35
C ASN A 94 -18.22 1.37 -14.49
N ARG A 95 -18.89 2.33 -15.15
CA ARG A 95 -19.63 3.42 -14.47
C ARG A 95 -20.72 2.97 -13.49
N ARG A 96 -21.21 1.73 -13.62
CA ARG A 96 -22.25 1.12 -12.76
C ARG A 96 -21.71 -0.10 -12.00
N ALA A 97 -20.43 -0.08 -11.65
CA ALA A 97 -19.77 -1.13 -10.86
C ALA A 97 -20.52 -1.45 -9.55
N ASP A 98 -21.12 -0.45 -8.91
CA ASP A 98 -22.01 -0.59 -7.75
C ASP A 98 -23.19 -1.53 -8.04
N LEU A 99 -23.88 -1.36 -9.17
CA LEU A 99 -24.99 -2.19 -9.58
C LEU A 99 -24.55 -3.59 -9.99
N LEU A 100 -23.40 -3.71 -10.65
CA LEU A 100 -22.85 -5.00 -11.06
C LEU A 100 -22.57 -5.86 -9.83
N LEU A 101 -21.84 -5.30 -8.85
CA LEU A 101 -21.56 -5.97 -7.59
C LEU A 101 -22.85 -6.27 -6.81
N LYS A 102 -23.77 -5.30 -6.71
CA LYS A 102 -25.06 -5.52 -6.01
C LYS A 102 -25.89 -6.63 -6.63
N THR A 103 -25.97 -6.68 -7.97
CA THR A 103 -26.69 -7.72 -8.70
C THR A 103 -26.06 -9.08 -8.46
N PHE A 104 -24.73 -9.17 -8.52
CA PHE A 104 -23.99 -10.38 -8.21
C PHE A 104 -24.29 -10.89 -6.79
N LEU A 105 -24.13 -10.04 -5.77
CA LEU A 105 -24.35 -10.42 -4.37
C LEU A 105 -25.79 -10.86 -4.10
N LYS A 106 -26.78 -10.24 -4.77
CA LYS A 106 -28.18 -10.67 -4.69
C LYS A 106 -28.44 -12.04 -5.32
N GLY A 107 -27.68 -12.36 -6.37
CA GLY A 107 -27.80 -13.61 -7.13
C GLY A 107 -27.19 -14.83 -6.43
N LEU A 108 -26.39 -14.66 -5.38
CA LEU A 108 -25.95 -15.77 -4.53
C LEU A 108 -27.17 -16.42 -3.87
N ASP A 109 -27.30 -17.74 -3.82
CA ASP A 109 -28.43 -18.39 -3.16
C ASP A 109 -28.14 -18.58 -1.67
N PHE A 110 -28.31 -17.50 -0.89
CA PHE A 110 -28.00 -17.46 0.54
C PHE A 110 -29.28 -17.15 1.34
N PRO A 111 -29.58 -17.88 2.44
CA PRO A 111 -30.87 -17.79 3.16
C PRO A 111 -31.24 -16.40 3.66
N ASP A 112 -30.33 -15.73 4.35
CA ASP A 112 -30.48 -14.34 4.78
C ASP A 112 -29.25 -13.55 4.36
N LYS A 113 -29.46 -12.60 3.44
CA LYS A 113 -28.41 -11.66 3.00
C LYS A 113 -28.50 -10.30 3.67
N GLY A 114 -29.57 -10.02 4.41
CA GLY A 114 -29.93 -8.67 4.84
C GLY A 114 -30.39 -7.73 3.69
N LYS A 115 -30.50 -6.44 4.01
CA LYS A 115 -30.89 -5.35 3.09
C LYS A 115 -29.66 -4.73 2.41
N LEU A 116 -29.03 -5.50 1.52
CA LEU A 116 -27.79 -5.12 0.85
C LEU A 116 -27.86 -3.76 0.14
N THR A 117 -26.90 -2.91 0.48
CA THR A 117 -26.59 -1.67 -0.23
C THR A 117 -25.13 -1.70 -0.67
N VAL A 118 -24.89 -1.24 -1.90
CA VAL A 118 -23.54 -1.06 -2.47
C VAL A 118 -23.49 0.35 -3.01
N PHE A 119 -22.45 1.10 -2.66
CA PHE A 119 -22.31 2.47 -3.14
C PHE A 119 -20.84 2.87 -3.30
N PHE A 120 -20.65 3.92 -4.09
CA PHE A 120 -19.38 4.61 -4.22
C PHE A 120 -19.18 5.57 -3.05
N PRO A 121 -18.07 5.51 -2.32
CA PRO A 121 -17.69 6.63 -1.49
C PRO A 121 -17.48 7.82 -2.44
N LEU A 122 -18.27 8.88 -2.26
CA LEU A 122 -18.01 10.13 -2.96
C LEU A 122 -16.61 10.59 -2.57
N GLU A 123 -15.78 10.98 -3.53
CA GLU A 123 -14.48 11.55 -3.20
C GLU A 123 -14.68 12.88 -2.50
N ALA A 124 -13.93 13.11 -1.43
CA ALA A 124 -13.73 14.45 -0.94
C ALA A 124 -13.21 15.29 -2.11
N LYS A 125 -13.92 16.39 -2.44
CA LYS A 125 -13.38 17.38 -3.36
C LYS A 125 -12.13 17.93 -2.69
N GLU A 126 -10.97 17.37 -3.02
CA GLU A 126 -9.71 18.00 -2.65
C GLU A 126 -9.77 19.41 -3.20
N ASP A 127 -9.77 20.40 -2.31
CA ASP A 127 -9.64 21.80 -2.69
C ASP A 127 -8.35 21.89 -3.52
N ARG A 128 -8.50 21.98 -4.85
CA ARG A 128 -7.40 22.12 -5.82
C ARG A 128 -6.63 23.43 -5.66
N LYS A 129 -6.74 24.09 -4.51
CA LYS A 129 -6.09 25.34 -4.14
C LYS A 129 -4.71 25.02 -3.57
N GLY A 130 -3.74 24.70 -4.43
CA GLY A 130 -2.34 24.68 -3.99
C GLY A 130 -1.37 23.88 -4.85
N CYS A 131 -1.85 22.92 -5.65
CA CYS A 131 -0.98 22.23 -6.60
C CYS A 131 -0.75 23.15 -7.81
N SER A 132 0.27 24.00 -7.69
CA SER A 132 0.91 24.72 -8.79
C SER A 132 1.02 23.81 -10.01
N ARG A 133 0.53 24.30 -11.14
CA ARG A 133 0.45 23.58 -12.43
C ARG A 133 1.84 23.28 -13.02
N ASP A 134 2.91 23.80 -12.43
CA ASP A 134 4.26 23.81 -12.99
C ASP A 134 5.22 22.74 -12.44
N GLU A 135 4.90 22.06 -11.34
CA GLU A 135 5.67 20.89 -10.91
C GLU A 135 5.11 19.62 -11.54
N GLY A 136 5.43 19.39 -12.81
CA GLY A 136 5.42 18.10 -13.52
C GLY A 136 4.51 17.00 -12.95
N HIS A 137 3.23 17.30 -12.73
CA HIS A 137 2.34 16.43 -11.96
C HIS A 137 2.27 15.08 -12.64
N SER A 138 2.85 14.08 -11.97
CA SER A 138 2.56 12.67 -12.14
C SER A 138 1.08 12.53 -12.44
N LYS A 139 0.73 12.17 -13.70
CA LYS A 139 -0.63 11.82 -14.05
C LYS A 139 -1.06 10.78 -13.03
N ARG A 140 -2.09 11.07 -12.21
CA ARG A 140 -2.67 10.11 -11.27
C ARG A 140 -2.74 8.77 -11.99
N SER A 141 -2.00 7.76 -11.51
CA SER A 141 -1.89 6.49 -12.20
C SER A 141 -3.31 5.97 -12.48
N ALA A 142 -3.51 5.37 -13.65
CA ALA A 142 -4.81 4.79 -14.03
C ALA A 142 -5.33 3.77 -13.00
N PHE A 143 -4.41 3.28 -12.16
CA PHE A 143 -4.59 2.30 -11.10
C PHE A 143 -4.20 2.84 -9.71
N ASP A 144 -4.11 4.17 -9.53
CA ASP A 144 -3.74 4.71 -8.22
C ASP A 144 -4.88 4.53 -7.21
N LYS A 145 -4.51 4.21 -5.95
CA LYS A 145 -5.39 3.93 -4.80
C LYS A 145 -6.31 2.70 -4.99
N PRO A 146 -6.83 2.09 -3.89
CA PRO A 146 -7.68 0.90 -3.99
C PRO A 146 -9.13 1.18 -4.42
N TRP A 147 -9.60 2.44 -4.35
CA TRP A 147 -10.96 2.87 -4.73
C TRP A 147 -12.04 1.83 -4.44
N PRO A 148 -12.27 1.44 -3.19
CA PRO A 148 -13.25 0.41 -2.87
C PRO A 148 -14.70 0.90 -3.09
N LEU A 149 -15.57 0.00 -3.52
CA LEU A 149 -17.01 0.12 -3.27
C LEU A 149 -17.29 -0.25 -1.81
N ILE A 150 -18.32 0.33 -1.21
CA ILE A 150 -18.73 0.01 0.16
C ILE A 150 -20.00 -0.83 0.12
N ILE A 151 -19.97 -2.00 0.78
CA ILE A 151 -21.12 -2.88 0.99
C ILE A 151 -21.63 -2.69 2.41
N THR A 152 -22.95 -2.55 2.60
CA THR A 152 -23.61 -2.45 3.91
C THR A 152 -24.95 -3.19 3.95
N GLY A 153 -25.52 -3.30 5.15
CA GLY A 153 -26.86 -3.88 5.35
C GLY A 153 -26.89 -5.39 5.15
N PHE A 154 -25.75 -6.05 5.21
CA PHE A 154 -25.64 -7.51 5.19
C PHE A 154 -26.03 -8.13 6.54
N SER A 155 -26.45 -9.40 6.52
CA SER A 155 -26.56 -10.21 7.74
C SER A 155 -25.17 -10.64 8.24
N GLU A 156 -25.06 -11.07 9.49
CA GLU A 156 -23.79 -11.51 10.08
C GLU A 156 -23.24 -12.76 9.38
N ASP A 157 -24.08 -13.76 9.12
CA ASP A 157 -23.62 -15.00 8.46
C ASP A 157 -23.21 -14.77 7.02
N PHE A 158 -23.91 -13.87 6.31
CA PHE A 158 -23.52 -13.51 4.95
C PHE A 158 -22.19 -12.75 4.95
N SER A 159 -21.93 -11.87 5.92
CA SER A 159 -20.66 -11.15 6.03
C SER A 159 -19.48 -12.11 6.27
N LYS A 160 -19.66 -13.10 7.16
CA LYS A 160 -18.68 -14.16 7.41
C LYS A 160 -18.35 -14.93 6.14
N PHE A 161 -19.37 -15.33 5.38
CA PHE A 161 -19.18 -15.97 4.08
C PHE A 161 -18.41 -15.10 3.08
N LEU A 162 -18.82 -13.84 2.92
CA LEU A 162 -18.18 -12.90 1.99
C LEU A 162 -16.71 -12.69 2.32
N LEU A 163 -16.37 -12.53 3.60
CA LEU A 163 -15.00 -12.29 4.06
C LEU A 163 -14.15 -13.57 4.08
N TRP A 164 -14.75 -14.73 4.33
CA TRP A 164 -14.07 -16.03 4.24
C TRP A 164 -13.71 -16.36 2.78
N ASN A 165 -14.65 -16.21 1.84
CA ASN A 165 -14.37 -16.44 0.43
C ASN A 165 -13.47 -15.34 -0.16
N GLN A 166 -13.66 -14.09 0.27
CA GLN A 166 -12.88 -12.87 -0.03
C GLN A 166 -12.78 -12.49 -1.51
N CYS A 167 -12.32 -13.38 -2.39
CA CYS A 167 -12.17 -13.14 -3.83
C CYS A 167 -13.34 -13.74 -4.61
N PHE A 168 -14.03 -12.91 -5.39
CA PHE A 168 -15.09 -13.32 -6.31
C PHE A 168 -14.70 -12.97 -7.74
N ALA A 169 -14.14 -13.95 -8.45
CA ALA A 169 -13.87 -13.85 -9.89
C ALA A 169 -15.12 -14.24 -10.68
N THR A 170 -15.93 -13.24 -11.05
CA THR A 170 -17.25 -13.44 -11.68
C THR A 170 -17.19 -13.43 -13.20
N THR A 171 -16.45 -12.49 -13.79
CA THR A 171 -16.21 -12.39 -15.24
C THR A 171 -14.80 -11.85 -15.51
N LEU A 172 -14.38 -11.83 -16.78
CA LEU A 172 -13.07 -11.30 -17.21
C LEU A 172 -12.78 -9.87 -16.79
N HIS A 173 -13.81 -9.09 -16.51
CA HIS A 173 -13.68 -7.68 -16.12
C HIS A 173 -14.19 -7.40 -14.71
N SER A 174 -14.55 -8.44 -13.95
CA SER A 174 -15.24 -8.30 -12.67
C SER A 174 -14.70 -9.33 -11.68
N VAL A 175 -13.55 -9.00 -11.09
CA VAL A 175 -13.00 -9.71 -9.94
C VAL A 175 -13.05 -8.76 -8.75
N TRP A 176 -13.67 -9.20 -7.66
CA TRP A 176 -13.84 -8.40 -6.45
C TRP A 176 -13.11 -9.04 -5.28
N ASN A 177 -12.26 -8.26 -4.61
CA ASN A 177 -11.67 -8.63 -3.33
C ASN A 177 -12.43 -7.92 -2.22
N LEU A 178 -13.08 -8.68 -1.35
CA LEU A 178 -13.91 -8.20 -0.26
C LEU A 178 -13.09 -8.22 1.04
N VAL A 179 -12.68 -7.06 1.53
CA VAL A 179 -11.87 -6.95 2.74
C VAL A 179 -12.64 -6.24 3.86
N PRO A 180 -12.40 -6.59 5.12
CA PRO A 180 -13.04 -5.91 6.23
C PRO A 180 -12.42 -4.52 6.41
N PHE A 181 -13.24 -3.57 6.85
CA PHE A 181 -12.71 -2.33 7.41
C PHE A 181 -12.14 -2.63 8.80
N ASN A 182 -10.88 -2.28 9.02
CA ASN A 182 -10.22 -2.47 10.31
C ASN A 182 -9.33 -1.25 10.62
N PRO A 183 -9.75 -0.36 11.54
CA PRO A 183 -8.97 0.81 11.93
C PRO A 183 -7.56 0.51 12.46
N ARG A 184 -7.30 -0.72 12.92
CA ARG A 184 -6.00 -1.18 13.42
C ARG A 184 -5.14 -1.85 12.35
N ALA A 185 -5.64 -2.02 11.12
CA ALA A 185 -4.89 -2.64 10.04
C ALA A 185 -3.79 -1.71 9.54
N LEU A 186 -2.57 -1.86 10.05
CA LEU A 186 -1.40 -1.14 9.55
C LEU A 186 -0.61 -1.98 8.54
N ALA A 187 0.16 -1.32 7.68
CA ALA A 187 1.06 -1.99 6.75
C ALA A 187 2.10 -2.81 7.52
N TRP A 188 2.28 -4.08 7.15
CA TRP A 188 3.43 -4.85 7.65
C TRP A 188 4.69 -4.54 6.85
N THR A 189 4.56 -3.92 5.68
CA THR A 189 5.69 -3.45 4.89
C THR A 189 6.32 -2.24 5.57
N ILE A 190 7.57 -2.39 6.00
CA ILE A 190 8.31 -1.34 6.71
C ILE A 190 9.07 -0.47 5.69
N THR A 191 9.93 -1.08 4.89
CA THR A 191 10.75 -0.38 3.89
C THR A 191 11.29 -1.35 2.84
N ALA A 192 11.81 -0.82 1.73
CA ALA A 192 12.52 -1.59 0.73
C ALA A 192 13.98 -1.12 0.62
N PHE A 193 14.89 -2.05 0.34
CA PHE A 193 16.32 -1.81 0.18
C PHE A 193 16.81 -2.25 -1.19
N GLN A 194 17.72 -1.48 -1.78
CA GLN A 194 18.44 -1.73 -3.03
C GLN A 194 19.94 -1.79 -2.78
N GLY A 195 20.67 -2.31 -3.77
CA GLY A 195 22.13 -2.35 -3.78
C GLY A 195 22.66 -3.65 -4.38
N ASN A 196 23.97 -3.71 -4.60
CA ASN A 196 24.63 -4.85 -5.25
C ASN A 196 24.50 -6.16 -4.47
N ILE A 197 24.25 -6.08 -3.16
CA ILE A 197 24.09 -7.25 -2.28
C ILE A 197 22.69 -7.87 -2.38
N VAL A 198 21.74 -7.18 -3.01
CA VAL A 198 20.36 -7.64 -3.13
C VAL A 198 20.30 -8.78 -4.15
N SER A 199 20.01 -9.98 -3.67
CA SER A 199 19.92 -11.20 -4.47
C SER A 199 18.98 -12.20 -3.81
N ASN A 200 18.46 -13.17 -4.57
CA ASN A 200 17.58 -14.21 -4.04
C ASN A 200 18.35 -15.35 -3.32
N ASP A 201 19.56 -15.09 -2.81
CA ASP A 201 20.32 -16.06 -2.02
C ASP A 201 19.85 -16.02 -0.55
N PRO A 202 19.29 -17.13 -0.02
CA PRO A 202 18.82 -17.19 1.36
C PRO A 202 19.88 -16.83 2.40
N ASN A 203 21.16 -17.15 2.16
CA ASN A 203 22.24 -16.82 3.09
C ASN A 203 22.49 -15.32 3.16
N LEU A 204 22.52 -14.65 1.99
CA LEU A 204 22.69 -13.20 1.90
C LEU A 204 21.47 -12.46 2.45
N MET A 205 20.26 -12.98 2.24
CA MET A 205 19.04 -12.44 2.85
C MET A 205 19.10 -12.54 4.38
N ALA A 206 19.49 -13.70 4.93
CA ALA A 206 19.64 -13.90 6.37
C ALA A 206 20.72 -12.97 6.96
N GLU A 207 21.84 -12.79 6.25
CA GLU A 207 22.91 -11.87 6.64
C GLU A 207 22.43 -10.41 6.61
N ALA A 208 21.75 -9.99 5.55
CA ALA A 208 21.18 -8.66 5.44
C ALA A 208 20.17 -8.39 6.57
N LEU A 209 19.28 -9.33 6.86
CA LEU A 209 18.33 -9.20 7.97
C LEU A 209 19.04 -9.14 9.33
N THR A 210 20.12 -9.90 9.51
CA THR A 210 20.97 -9.85 10.71
C THR A 210 21.55 -8.45 10.90
N CYS A 211 22.12 -7.85 9.86
CA CYS A 211 22.67 -6.49 9.88
C CYS A 211 21.58 -5.43 10.13
N ILE A 212 20.41 -5.58 9.51
CA ILE A 212 19.25 -4.69 9.72
C ILE A 212 18.79 -4.73 11.18
N LYS A 213 18.63 -5.94 11.75
CA LYS A 213 18.27 -6.12 13.17
C LYS A 213 19.33 -5.51 14.08
N ALA A 214 20.60 -5.83 13.87
CA ALA A 214 21.70 -5.31 14.67
C ALA A 214 21.75 -3.77 14.67
N ALA A 215 21.63 -3.13 13.49
CA ALA A 215 21.60 -1.68 13.37
C ALA A 215 20.40 -1.06 14.12
N THR A 216 19.22 -1.68 13.98
CA THR A 216 18.00 -1.24 14.67
C THR A 216 18.14 -1.36 16.18
N TRP A 217 18.73 -2.47 16.66
CA TRP A 217 18.90 -2.74 18.08
C TRP A 217 19.83 -1.75 18.76
N HIS A 218 20.85 -1.25 18.07
CA HIS A 218 21.81 -0.30 18.63
C HIS A 218 21.39 1.18 18.45
N ASP A 219 20.29 1.47 17.75
CA ASP A 219 19.82 2.84 17.56
C ASP A 219 19.00 3.32 18.77
N THR A 220 19.59 4.24 19.54
CA THR A 220 18.96 4.82 20.75
C THR A 220 17.65 5.56 20.45
N SER A 221 17.50 6.16 19.26
CA SER A 221 16.27 6.89 18.90
C SER A 221 15.10 5.92 18.69
N ILE A 222 15.36 4.81 18.00
CA ILE A 222 14.41 3.72 17.81
C ILE A 222 14.07 3.08 19.15
N GLN A 223 15.06 2.75 19.99
CA GLN A 223 14.82 2.20 21.32
C GLN A 223 13.90 3.09 22.18
N ASN A 224 14.15 4.40 22.19
CA ASN A 224 13.34 5.37 22.95
C ASN A 224 11.92 5.49 22.38
N LEU A 225 11.78 5.45 21.06
CA LEU A 225 10.47 5.45 20.41
C LEU A 225 9.67 4.19 20.75
N ILE A 226 10.30 3.02 20.64
CA ILE A 226 9.68 1.73 20.99
C ILE A 226 9.25 1.73 22.45
N LYS A 227 10.11 2.16 23.38
CA LYS A 227 9.74 2.29 24.79
C LYS A 227 8.51 3.17 25.00
N ARG A 228 8.44 4.34 24.33
CA ARG A 228 7.27 5.23 24.44
C ARG A 228 6.00 4.54 23.95
N ILE A 229 6.06 3.88 22.80
CA ILE A 229 4.93 3.16 22.22
C ILE A 229 4.46 2.04 23.17
N THR A 230 5.36 1.17 23.61
CA THR A 230 4.98 0.06 24.48
C THR A 230 4.47 0.55 25.84
N GLN A 231 5.02 1.65 26.37
CA GLN A 231 4.52 2.27 27.59
C GLN A 231 3.08 2.76 27.45
N THR A 232 2.70 3.35 26.31
CA THR A 232 1.31 3.73 26.04
C THR A 232 0.37 2.53 25.95
N GLN A 233 0.90 1.34 25.65
CA GLN A 233 0.17 0.07 25.62
C GLN A 233 0.19 -0.67 26.98
N GLY A 234 0.74 -0.06 28.03
CA GLY A 234 0.86 -0.67 29.37
C GLY A 234 2.04 -1.63 29.54
N CYS A 235 2.88 -1.80 28.51
CA CYS A 235 4.09 -2.60 28.57
C CYS A 235 5.30 -1.76 28.98
N SER A 236 5.85 -2.03 30.17
CA SER A 236 7.11 -1.44 30.62
C SER A 236 8.27 -2.43 30.47
N GLY A 237 9.47 -1.92 30.25
CA GLY A 237 10.64 -2.79 30.07
C GLY A 237 11.89 -2.03 29.67
N ASN A 238 12.99 -2.77 29.55
CA ASN A 238 14.23 -2.25 29.01
C ASN A 238 14.04 -1.93 27.50
N PRO A 239 14.37 -0.71 27.04
CA PRO A 239 14.22 -0.32 25.62
C PRO A 239 14.87 -1.27 24.63
N ALA A 240 16.08 -1.76 24.94
CA ALA A 240 16.82 -2.67 24.09
C ALA A 240 16.11 -4.02 23.98
N LYS A 241 15.63 -4.57 25.10
CA LYS A 241 14.83 -5.81 25.12
C LYS A 241 13.53 -5.68 24.31
N LEU A 242 12.83 -4.55 24.45
CA LEU A 242 11.60 -4.27 23.71
C LEU A 242 11.87 -4.15 22.19
N THR A 243 13.01 -3.57 21.83
CA THR A 243 13.44 -3.46 20.42
C THR A 243 13.75 -4.83 19.83
N VAL A 244 14.45 -5.70 20.56
CA VAL A 244 14.65 -7.10 20.15
C VAL A 244 13.30 -7.78 19.92
N MET A 245 12.36 -7.65 20.85
CA MET A 245 11.02 -8.23 20.73
C MET A 245 10.27 -7.75 19.48
N MET A 246 10.31 -6.45 19.18
CA MET A 246 9.69 -5.87 17.99
C MET A 246 10.22 -6.46 16.68
N THR A 247 11.53 -6.71 16.60
CA THR A 247 12.14 -7.25 15.38
C THR A 247 11.95 -8.76 15.18
N ARG A 248 11.28 -9.46 16.11
CA ARG A 248 11.15 -10.93 16.03
C ARG A 248 10.31 -11.38 14.85
N SER A 249 9.30 -10.63 14.44
CA SER A 249 8.46 -10.92 13.27
C SER A 249 9.06 -10.43 11.95
N TRP A 250 10.25 -9.82 11.98
CA TRP A 250 10.85 -9.26 10.77
C TRP A 250 11.36 -10.35 9.84
N GLN A 251 11.08 -10.16 8.56
CA GLN A 251 11.59 -10.98 7.46
C GLN A 251 11.91 -10.10 6.26
N LEU A 252 12.77 -10.60 5.37
CA LEU A 252 13.05 -10.00 4.08
C LEU A 252 12.39 -10.82 2.98
N LEU A 253 11.75 -10.13 2.05
CA LEU A 253 11.28 -10.71 0.79
C LEU A 253 12.17 -10.21 -0.34
N TYR A 254 12.66 -11.11 -1.17
CA TYR A 254 13.31 -10.72 -2.42
C TYR A 254 12.24 -10.41 -3.46
N ILE A 255 12.29 -9.21 -4.04
CA ILE A 255 11.39 -8.80 -5.11
C ILE A 255 12.23 -8.41 -6.32
N GLU A 256 12.11 -9.19 -7.38
CA GLU A 256 12.65 -8.81 -8.68
C GLU A 256 11.88 -7.57 -9.17
N THR A 257 12.56 -6.45 -9.36
CA THR A 257 11.95 -5.30 -10.02
C THR A 257 12.33 -5.32 -11.49
N LYS A 258 11.32 -5.48 -12.35
CA LYS A 258 11.45 -5.28 -13.79
C LYS A 258 11.02 -3.86 -14.06
N ASN A 259 11.97 -2.95 -14.19
CA ASN A 259 11.69 -1.66 -14.79
C ASN A 259 12.02 -1.74 -16.28
N PHE A 260 11.07 -1.30 -17.09
CA PHE A 260 11.24 -1.14 -18.53
C PHE A 260 12.05 0.12 -18.90
N ASP A 261 12.28 1.05 -17.95
CA ASP A 261 12.90 2.36 -18.23
C ASP A 261 13.89 2.91 -17.17
N ASP A 262 14.20 2.19 -16.07
CA ASP A 262 15.11 2.77 -15.04
C ASP A 262 15.76 1.67 -14.17
N ASP A 263 17.09 1.54 -14.24
CA ASP A 263 18.00 0.53 -13.65
C ASP A 263 17.92 0.35 -12.11
N LYS A 264 16.74 0.09 -11.55
CA LYS A 264 16.55 0.04 -10.09
C LYS A 264 16.83 -1.33 -9.47
N GLY A 265 17.16 -2.34 -10.26
CA GLY A 265 17.58 -3.66 -9.78
C GLY A 265 16.57 -4.35 -8.84
N PRO A 266 16.86 -5.55 -8.35
CA PRO A 266 16.01 -6.19 -7.35
C PRO A 266 16.00 -5.41 -6.03
N VAL A 267 14.98 -5.66 -5.19
CA VAL A 267 14.93 -5.12 -3.82
C VAL A 267 14.79 -6.21 -2.76
N PHE A 268 15.23 -5.89 -1.55
CA PHE A 268 14.77 -6.55 -0.33
C PHE A 268 13.65 -5.75 0.30
N LEU A 269 12.46 -6.33 0.39
CA LEU A 269 11.34 -5.75 1.12
C LEU A 269 11.36 -6.22 2.58
N LEU A 270 11.60 -5.30 3.51
CA LEU A 270 11.50 -5.57 4.93
C LEU A 270 10.04 -5.51 5.36
N THR A 271 9.54 -6.64 5.87
CA THR A 271 8.19 -6.75 6.44
C THR A 271 8.25 -7.22 7.89
N GLY A 272 7.27 -6.83 8.70
CA GLY A 272 7.12 -7.30 10.07
C GLY A 272 5.82 -6.83 10.69
N GLU A 273 5.43 -7.48 11.79
CA GLU A 273 4.22 -7.13 12.53
C GLU A 273 4.34 -5.69 13.07
N PRO A 274 3.31 -4.83 12.88
CA PRO A 274 3.27 -3.52 13.49
C PRO A 274 3.28 -3.61 15.03
N ILE A 275 4.22 -2.93 15.67
CA ILE A 275 4.30 -2.86 17.15
C ILE A 275 3.21 -1.95 17.78
N THR A 276 2.40 -1.29 16.96
CA THR A 276 1.36 -0.35 17.39
C THR A 276 0.21 -0.37 16.41
N ASP A 277 -0.98 0.01 16.88
CA ASP A 277 -2.16 0.30 16.07
C ASP A 277 -2.25 1.79 15.70
N ASN A 278 -1.36 2.65 16.22
CA ASN A 278 -1.28 4.05 15.87
C ASN A 278 -0.46 4.27 14.58
N LEU A 279 -1.14 4.72 13.52
CA LEU A 279 -0.55 4.95 12.19
C LEU A 279 0.63 5.92 12.20
N ASP A 280 0.54 7.02 12.95
CA ASP A 280 1.59 8.05 12.96
C ASP A 280 2.85 7.52 13.63
N MET A 281 2.70 6.81 14.75
CA MET A 281 3.82 6.16 15.42
C MET A 281 4.45 5.07 14.55
N HIS A 282 3.64 4.28 13.84
CA HIS A 282 4.13 3.29 12.88
C HIS A 282 4.93 3.94 11.74
N ARG A 283 4.44 5.05 11.18
CA ARG A 283 5.16 5.83 10.16
C ARG A 283 6.47 6.40 10.67
N VAL A 284 6.50 6.90 11.90
CA VAL A 284 7.72 7.42 12.54
C VAL A 284 8.74 6.30 12.71
N ILE A 285 8.34 5.10 13.15
CA ILE A 285 9.24 3.93 13.23
C ILE A 285 9.83 3.62 11.85
N ALA A 286 8.98 3.48 10.82
CA ALA A 286 9.44 3.17 9.47
C ALA A 286 10.40 4.25 8.93
N ALA A 287 10.14 5.53 9.22
CA ALA A 287 11.02 6.63 8.85
C ALA A 287 12.37 6.59 9.57
N HIS A 288 12.43 6.17 10.84
CA HIS A 288 13.69 5.96 11.53
C HIS A 288 14.50 4.81 10.95
N ILE A 289 13.85 3.68 10.65
CA ILE A 289 14.49 2.51 10.02
C ILE A 289 15.08 2.89 8.65
N ARG A 290 14.36 3.69 7.86
CA ARG A 290 14.84 4.21 6.55
C ARG A 290 16.08 5.10 6.63
N ARG A 291 16.41 5.63 7.80
CA ARG A 291 17.60 6.49 7.99
C ARG A 291 18.82 5.71 8.45
N LEU A 292 18.66 4.43 8.81
CA LEU A 292 19.77 3.59 9.24
C LEU A 292 20.76 3.39 8.09
N ARG A 293 22.05 3.43 8.42
CA ARG A 293 23.14 3.06 7.51
C ARG A 293 23.47 1.60 7.75
N ILE A 294 23.12 0.74 6.80
CA ILE A 294 23.21 -0.70 6.96
C ILE A 294 24.22 -1.22 5.93
N TRP A 295 25.23 -1.93 6.42
CA TRP A 295 26.29 -2.50 5.60
C TRP A 295 26.28 -4.02 5.73
N VAL A 296 26.37 -4.71 4.60
CA VAL A 296 26.41 -6.17 4.47
C VAL A 296 27.59 -6.50 3.57
N ASN A 297 28.56 -7.28 4.04
CA ASN A 297 29.80 -7.58 3.29
C ASN A 297 30.45 -6.34 2.62
N TYR A 298 30.59 -5.24 3.38
CA TYR A 298 31.14 -3.95 2.91
C TYR A 298 30.31 -3.21 1.86
N GLN A 299 29.12 -3.69 1.53
CA GLN A 299 28.19 -3.05 0.60
C GLN A 299 27.04 -2.42 1.38
N GLN A 300 26.65 -1.21 0.99
CA GLN A 300 25.57 -0.50 1.66
C GLN A 300 24.21 -0.91 1.09
N LEU A 301 23.25 -1.20 1.98
CA LEU A 301 21.84 -1.24 1.62
C LEU A 301 21.29 0.19 1.51
N ILE A 302 20.75 0.52 0.34
CA ILE A 302 20.20 1.84 0.03
C ILE A 302 18.68 1.76 0.19
N ASN A 303 18.09 2.64 0.99
CA ASN A 303 16.64 2.68 1.13
C ASN A 303 15.96 3.19 -0.15
N VAL A 304 14.84 2.57 -0.50
CA VAL A 304 13.97 3.00 -1.59
C VAL A 304 12.79 3.76 -0.99
N ASP A 305 12.63 5.03 -1.37
CA ASP A 305 11.58 5.89 -0.82
C ASP A 305 10.15 5.43 -1.21
N LYS A 306 10.03 4.63 -2.26
CA LYS A 306 8.74 4.14 -2.76
C LYS A 306 8.43 2.75 -2.20
N ILE A 307 7.30 2.64 -1.50
CA ILE A 307 6.71 1.34 -1.17
C ILE A 307 6.31 0.66 -2.47
N ILE A 308 6.83 -0.55 -2.65
CA ILE A 308 6.48 -1.44 -3.74
C ILE A 308 5.12 -2.07 -3.44
N GLY A 309 4.19 -1.94 -4.38
CA GLY A 309 2.88 -2.57 -4.28
C GLY A 309 2.35 -2.96 -5.65
N CYS A 310 1.35 -3.83 -5.65
CA CYS A 310 0.71 -4.33 -6.84
C CYS A 310 -0.44 -3.42 -7.23
N ASP A 311 -0.40 -2.87 -8.45
CA ASP A 311 -1.49 -2.05 -8.98
C ASP A 311 -2.77 -2.86 -9.24
N TRP A 312 -2.68 -4.18 -9.30
CA TRP A 312 -3.81 -5.05 -9.61
C TRP A 312 -4.59 -5.44 -8.36
N CYS A 313 -3.99 -6.23 -7.46
CA CYS A 313 -4.66 -6.67 -6.23
C CYS A 313 -4.47 -5.71 -5.04
N LYS A 314 -3.66 -4.65 -5.19
CA LYS A 314 -3.39 -3.62 -4.17
C LYS A 314 -2.57 -4.06 -2.95
N ASN A 315 -2.11 -5.31 -2.90
CA ASN A 315 -1.18 -5.77 -1.88
C ASN A 315 0.19 -5.07 -1.97
N GLN A 316 0.87 -4.94 -0.83
CA GLN A 316 2.16 -4.24 -0.72
C GLN A 316 3.38 -5.16 -0.61
N ASN A 317 3.21 -6.47 -0.84
CA ASN A 317 4.27 -7.47 -0.69
C ASN A 317 4.85 -7.94 -2.04
N HIS A 318 4.33 -7.47 -3.17
CA HIS A 318 4.80 -7.84 -4.50
C HIS A 318 4.52 -6.73 -5.53
N LEU A 319 5.15 -6.83 -6.70
CA LEU A 319 4.95 -5.93 -7.83
C LEU A 319 3.84 -6.41 -8.77
N SER A 320 3.27 -5.47 -9.53
CA SER A 320 2.20 -5.71 -10.50
C SER A 320 2.50 -6.84 -11.50
N HIS A 321 3.75 -6.99 -11.96
CA HIS A 321 4.14 -8.01 -12.94
C HIS A 321 4.38 -9.41 -12.33
N ALA A 322 4.43 -9.48 -11.00
CA ALA A 322 4.59 -10.68 -10.18
C ALA A 322 3.35 -10.89 -9.30
N CYS A 323 2.19 -10.39 -9.75
CA CYS A 323 0.94 -10.61 -9.04
C CYS A 323 0.58 -12.11 -9.08
N PRO A 324 0.31 -12.76 -7.94
CA PRO A 324 0.06 -14.20 -7.90
C PRO A 324 -1.35 -14.58 -8.34
N PHE A 325 -2.29 -13.64 -8.43
CA PHE A 325 -3.69 -13.90 -8.77
C PHE A 325 -3.87 -14.64 -10.11
N PRO A 326 -3.21 -14.23 -11.21
CA PRO A 326 -3.30 -14.95 -12.48
C PRO A 326 -2.66 -16.34 -12.48
N GLU A 327 -1.92 -16.73 -11.44
CA GLU A 327 -1.22 -18.01 -11.33
C GLU A 327 -2.04 -19.06 -10.57
N VAL A 328 -3.14 -18.68 -9.92
CA VAL A 328 -3.92 -19.54 -9.01
C VAL A 328 -4.57 -20.72 -9.73
N ASP A 329 -4.99 -20.57 -10.99
CA ASP A 329 -5.54 -21.66 -11.78
C ASP A 329 -5.57 -21.32 -13.28
N SER A 330 -5.54 -22.34 -14.12
CA SER A 330 -5.93 -22.35 -15.54
C SER A 330 -7.30 -21.73 -15.83
N THR A 331 -8.17 -21.65 -14.81
CA THR A 331 -9.52 -21.09 -14.92
C THR A 331 -9.57 -19.58 -14.68
N TRP A 332 -8.45 -18.90 -14.34
CA TRP A 332 -8.40 -17.46 -14.05
C TRP A 332 -9.13 -16.64 -15.11
N TYR A 333 -10.31 -16.13 -14.73
CA TYR A 333 -11.15 -15.42 -15.67
C TYR A 333 -10.61 -14.03 -16.01
N SER A 334 -9.71 -13.44 -15.22
CA SER A 334 -9.20 -12.06 -15.43
C SER A 334 -7.96 -12.01 -16.35
N PRO A 335 -7.35 -10.83 -16.61
CA PRO A 335 -6.19 -10.77 -17.50
C PRO A 335 -5.05 -11.67 -17.01
N SER A 336 -4.50 -12.44 -17.95
CA SER A 336 -3.31 -13.27 -17.70
C SER A 336 -2.09 -12.43 -17.37
N THR A 337 -1.05 -13.03 -16.79
CA THR A 337 0.24 -12.37 -16.52
C THR A 337 0.80 -11.66 -17.77
N ASN A 338 0.64 -12.25 -18.95
CA ASN A 338 1.09 -11.66 -20.21
C ASN A 338 0.24 -10.44 -20.61
N GLU A 339 -1.08 -10.49 -20.42
CA GLU A 339 -1.94 -9.35 -20.67
C GLU A 339 -1.69 -8.19 -19.71
N LEU A 340 -1.46 -8.50 -18.43
CA LEU A 340 -1.07 -7.50 -17.43
C LEU A 340 0.25 -6.82 -17.82
N ARG A 341 1.26 -7.61 -18.23
CA ARG A 341 2.54 -7.08 -18.74
C ARG A 341 2.35 -6.19 -19.97
N LEU A 342 1.56 -6.63 -20.96
CA LEU A 342 1.26 -5.84 -22.15
C LEU A 342 0.52 -4.54 -21.82
N ARG A 343 -0.38 -4.56 -20.83
CA ARG A 343 -1.08 -3.36 -20.36
C ARG A 343 -0.12 -2.39 -19.68
N MET A 344 0.84 -2.89 -18.89
CA MET A 344 1.90 -2.05 -18.31
C MET A 344 2.75 -1.39 -19.39
N MET A 345 3.25 -2.17 -20.36
CA MET A 345 4.04 -1.66 -21.50
C MET A 345 3.31 -0.58 -22.30
N LYS A 346 2.01 -0.77 -22.60
CA LYS A 346 1.21 0.21 -23.35
C LYS A 346 0.95 1.50 -22.59
N MET A 347 1.03 1.49 -21.26
CA MET A 347 0.78 2.68 -20.44
C MET A 347 2.05 3.46 -20.12
N GLU A 348 3.20 2.78 -20.06
CA GLU A 348 4.51 3.37 -19.83
C GLU A 348 5.18 3.89 -21.11
N ALA A 349 4.77 3.39 -22.28
CA ALA A 349 5.25 3.90 -23.57
C ALA A 349 5.18 5.44 -23.59
N PRO A 350 6.33 6.14 -23.77
CA PRO A 350 6.36 7.58 -23.88
C PRO A 350 5.34 7.98 -24.92
N LYS A 351 4.32 8.76 -24.50
CA LYS A 351 3.49 9.42 -25.50
C LYS A 351 4.44 10.35 -26.22
N ASP A 352 4.86 9.95 -27.42
CA ASP A 352 5.53 10.81 -28.38
C ASP A 352 4.65 12.05 -28.52
N THR A 353 4.94 13.03 -27.68
CA THR A 353 4.37 14.34 -27.81
C THR A 353 5.10 14.86 -29.02
N HIS A 354 4.43 14.75 -30.18
CA HIS A 354 4.75 15.51 -31.36
C HIS A 354 4.79 16.98 -30.94
N ARG A 355 5.97 17.39 -30.47
CA ARG A 355 6.34 18.76 -30.20
C ARG A 355 6.43 19.34 -31.59
N LYS A 356 5.30 19.82 -32.10
CA LYS A 356 5.26 20.69 -33.28
C LYS A 356 6.27 21.78 -32.99
N TRP A 357 7.45 21.65 -33.58
CA TRP A 357 8.38 22.75 -33.73
C TRP A 357 7.59 23.81 -34.50
N LYS A 358 7.07 24.79 -33.78
CA LYS A 358 6.71 26.06 -34.38
C LYS A 358 8.05 26.66 -34.78
N GLU A 359 8.35 26.62 -36.06
CA GLU A 359 9.39 27.45 -36.65
C GLU A 359 9.04 28.91 -36.33
N ASP A 360 9.84 29.50 -35.44
CA ASP A 360 9.81 30.93 -35.18
C ASP A 360 10.30 31.66 -36.42
N ASN A 361 9.34 32.10 -37.25
CA ASN A 361 9.56 33.16 -38.22
C ASN A 361 9.88 34.45 -37.46
N THR A 362 11.18 34.71 -37.31
CA THR A 362 11.74 35.93 -36.78
C THR A 362 11.60 37.05 -37.83
N ASN A 363 10.61 37.92 -37.62
CA ASN A 363 10.58 39.25 -38.24
C ASN A 363 11.45 40.20 -37.39
N PRO A 364 12.44 40.91 -37.98
CA PRO A 364 13.17 41.96 -37.29
C PRO A 364 12.47 43.30 -37.53
N GLY A 365 12.03 43.98 -36.46
CA GLY A 365 11.65 45.37 -36.59
C GLY A 365 10.79 45.90 -35.45
N SER A 366 11.41 46.57 -34.48
CA SER A 366 11.14 47.99 -34.22
C SER A 366 11.83 48.43 -32.91
N GLN A 367 12.69 49.43 -33.06
CA GLN A 367 13.27 50.26 -32.01
C GLN A 367 12.20 51.10 -31.30
N SER A 368 12.38 51.38 -30.01
CA SER A 368 12.10 52.68 -29.34
C SER A 368 12.25 52.49 -27.82
N LYS A 369 13.37 52.88 -27.21
CA LYS A 369 13.68 54.19 -26.61
C LYS A 369 13.01 54.48 -25.24
N HIS A 370 13.91 54.59 -24.26
CA HIS A 370 13.98 55.58 -23.17
C HIS A 370 12.89 55.71 -22.11
N GLY A 371 13.33 55.54 -20.85
CA GLY A 371 12.74 56.16 -19.65
C GLY A 371 13.66 55.99 -18.44
N LYS A 372 14.41 57.04 -18.09
CA LYS A 372 15.40 57.12 -17.00
C LYS A 372 14.72 57.41 -15.64
N LYS A 373 15.34 56.86 -14.58
CA LYS A 373 15.61 57.40 -13.23
C LYS A 373 14.45 57.93 -12.36
N SER A 374 14.42 57.47 -11.09
CA SER A 374 14.69 58.35 -9.93
C SER A 374 15.00 57.58 -8.65
N ASP A 375 15.96 58.10 -7.90
CA ASP A 375 16.48 57.67 -6.60
C ASP A 375 15.53 57.99 -5.41
N GLY A 376 15.84 57.41 -4.23
CA GLY A 376 15.35 57.81 -2.89
C GLY A 376 15.11 56.59 -2.01
N ASN A 377 16.04 56.07 -1.18
CA ASN A 377 16.73 56.60 0.02
C ASN A 377 15.86 56.65 1.30
N TRP A 378 16.47 56.16 2.40
CA TRP A 378 16.05 56.17 3.83
C TRP A 378 14.90 55.20 4.22
N ASN A 379 14.85 54.54 5.38
CA ASN A 379 15.56 54.71 6.65
C ASN A 379 15.49 53.45 7.55
N VAL A 380 16.41 53.41 8.52
CA VAL A 380 16.62 52.46 9.62
C VAL A 380 15.59 52.63 10.74
N VAL A 381 15.10 51.56 11.40
CA VAL A 381 14.92 51.51 12.88
C VAL A 381 15.08 50.06 13.41
N ARG A 382 15.80 49.97 14.54
CA ARG A 382 16.16 48.78 15.32
C ARG A 382 15.15 48.42 16.43
N HIS A 383 15.28 47.16 16.87
CA HIS A 383 15.18 46.63 18.24
C HIS A 383 13.84 46.50 18.99
N GLY A 384 13.69 45.31 19.59
CA GLY A 384 12.95 45.06 20.82
C GLY A 384 13.09 43.61 21.28
N LYS A 385 13.96 43.36 22.26
CA LYS A 385 14.14 42.07 22.98
C LYS A 385 13.33 42.12 24.28
N LYS A 386 12.68 40.99 24.61
CA LYS A 386 12.41 40.43 25.96
C LYS A 386 11.44 41.18 26.87
N PRO A 387 10.88 40.57 27.94
CA PRO A 387 11.43 39.52 28.84
C PRO A 387 11.55 38.10 28.30
#